data_AF-A0A8J6V0R0-F1
#
_entry.id   AF-A0A8J6V0R0-F1
#
_cell.length_a   1.000
_cell.length_b   1.000
_cell.length_c   1.000
_cell.angle_alpha   90.00
_cell.angle_beta   90.00
_cell.angle_gamma   90.00
#
_symmetry.space_group_name_H-M   'P 1'
#
loop_
_entity.id
_entity.type
_entity.pdbx_description
1 polymer ?
#
loop_
_entity_poly.entity_id
_entity_poly.type
_entity_poly.pdbx_seq_one_letter_code
_entity_poly.pdbx_strand_id
1 'polypeptide(L)'
;MQSSTAPSPATLTSERVQLAVDAILSTLGEPKTALHREALEAFQREDYQTNKRLAATNLGDFYCKSLGYLGSAFKLTPNTDTILAESARAAADFARERILAELGGAIAQALG
;
A
#
# COMPACT_ATOMS: atom_id res chain seq x y z
N MET A 1 39.89 15.73 18.62
CA MET A 1 38.95 15.56 17.49
C MET A 1 37.94 14.50 17.91
N GLN A 2 36.72 14.91 18.26
CA GLN A 2 35.65 13.97 18.62
C GLN A 2 34.96 13.54 17.33
N SER A 3 35.09 12.27 16.98
CA SER A 3 34.39 11.66 15.85
C SER A 3 32.91 11.54 16.20
N SER A 4 32.08 12.42 15.64
CA SER A 4 30.63 12.30 15.68
C SER A 4 30.23 11.08 14.86
N THR A 5 29.88 9.98 15.51
CA THR A 5 29.32 8.81 14.84
C THR A 5 27.84 9.10 14.59
N ALA A 6 27.51 9.56 13.38
CA ALA A 6 26.12 9.52 12.93
C ALA A 6 25.61 8.08 13.08
N PRO A 7 24.37 7.86 13.56
CA PRO A 7 23.82 6.51 13.64
C PRO A 7 23.84 5.90 12.24
N SER A 8 24.46 4.71 12.13
CA SER A 8 24.44 3.94 10.88
C SER A 8 22.98 3.72 10.48
N PRO A 9 22.60 3.86 9.20
CA PRO A 9 21.23 3.59 8.76
C PRO A 9 20.86 2.18 9.21
N ALA A 10 19.80 2.09 10.01
CA ALA A 10 19.45 0.83 10.64
C ALA A 10 19.15 -0.19 9.54
N THR A 11 19.84 -1.34 9.55
CA THR A 11 19.68 -2.38 8.52
C THR A 11 18.21 -2.75 8.35
N LEU A 12 17.74 -2.76 7.11
CA LEU A 12 16.39 -3.18 6.78
C LEU A 12 16.29 -4.70 6.96
N THR A 13 15.29 -5.16 7.72
CA THR A 13 15.04 -6.59 8.00
C THR A 13 13.67 -6.99 7.49
N SER A 14 13.46 -8.29 7.23
CA SER A 14 12.15 -8.81 6.84
C SER A 14 11.05 -8.47 7.85
N GLU A 15 11.38 -8.53 9.16
CA GLU A 15 10.46 -8.16 10.23
C GLU A 15 10.02 -6.69 10.15
N ARG A 16 10.96 -5.76 9.92
CA ARG A 16 10.64 -4.34 9.76
C ARG A 16 9.82 -4.07 8.49
N VAL A 17 10.12 -4.79 7.41
CA VAL A 17 9.33 -4.70 6.18
C VAL A 17 7.92 -5.23 6.42
N GLN A 18 7.76 -6.35 7.14
CA GLN A 18 6.44 -6.88 7.48
C GLN A 18 5.63 -5.86 8.29
N LEU A 19 6.22 -5.24 9.32
CA LEU A 19 5.55 -4.20 10.10
C LEU A 19 5.11 -3.00 9.25
N ALA A 20 5.92 -2.60 8.27
CA ALA A 20 5.56 -1.54 7.33
C ALA A 20 4.42 -1.98 6.40
N VAL A 21 4.47 -3.22 5.89
CA VAL A 21 3.40 -3.81 5.06
C VAL A 21 2.09 -3.84 5.83
N ASP A 22 2.10 -4.28 7.08
CA ASP A 22 0.91 -4.37 7.93
C ASP A 22 0.28 -2.99 8.15
N ALA A 23 1.09 -1.96 8.41
CA ALA A 23 0.62 -0.59 8.55
C ALA A 23 -0.01 -0.05 7.24
N ILE A 24 0.59 -0.38 6.09
CA ILE A 24 0.07 0.01 4.78
C ILE A 24 -1.25 -0.70 4.49
N LEU A 25 -1.35 -2.01 4.73
CA LEU A 25 -2.58 -2.78 4.55
C LEU A 25 -3.70 -2.28 5.47
N SER A 26 -3.38 -1.96 6.73
CA SER A 26 -4.34 -1.35 7.65
C SER A 26 -4.85 0.00 7.15
N THR A 27 -4.01 0.79 6.49
CA THR A 27 -4.40 2.08 5.89
C THR A 27 -5.26 1.88 4.64
N LEU A 28 -4.87 0.91 3.81
CA LEU A 28 -5.57 0.55 2.58
C LEU A 28 -7.00 0.08 2.87
N GLY A 29 -7.18 -0.69 3.95
CA GLY A 29 -8.48 -1.12 4.45
C GLY A 29 -9.21 -2.09 3.51
N GLU A 30 -10.53 -2.17 3.71
CA GLU A 30 -11.36 -3.19 3.07
C GLU A 30 -11.58 -2.96 1.57
N PRO A 31 -11.58 -4.03 0.75
CA PRO A 31 -11.85 -3.94 -0.67
C PRO A 31 -13.29 -3.49 -0.93
N LYS A 32 -13.47 -2.57 -1.89
CA LYS A 32 -14.79 -1.99 -2.24
C LYS A 32 -15.38 -2.54 -3.54
N THR A 33 -14.54 -3.12 -4.40
CA THR A 33 -14.93 -3.66 -5.71
C THR A 33 -14.52 -5.13 -5.85
N ALA A 34 -15.03 -5.80 -6.88
CA ALA A 34 -14.58 -7.16 -7.21
C ALA A 34 -13.09 -7.19 -7.58
N LEU A 35 -12.62 -6.17 -8.31
CA LEU A 35 -11.21 -6.01 -8.65
C LEU A 35 -10.33 -5.87 -7.40
N HIS A 36 -10.76 -5.10 -6.39
CA HIS A 36 -10.00 -4.95 -5.15
C HIS A 36 -9.92 -6.28 -4.38
N ARG A 37 -11.02 -7.04 -4.35
CA ARG A 37 -11.03 -8.38 -3.73
C ARG A 37 -10.07 -9.33 -4.43
N GLU A 38 -10.12 -9.39 -5.76
CA GLU A 38 -9.18 -10.19 -6.56
C GLU A 38 -7.72 -9.81 -6.27
N ALA A 39 -7.42 -8.51 -6.21
CA ALA A 39 -6.09 -8.03 -5.88
C ALA A 39 -5.68 -8.43 -4.45
N LEU A 40 -6.56 -8.27 -3.46
CA LEU A 40 -6.26 -8.66 -2.08
C LEU A 40 -6.04 -10.17 -1.95
N GLU A 41 -6.88 -10.99 -2.58
CA GLU A 41 -6.75 -12.45 -2.60
C GLU A 41 -5.47 -12.92 -3.31
N ALA A 42 -5.06 -12.25 -4.38
CA ALA A 42 -3.77 -12.51 -5.02
C ALA A 42 -2.61 -12.19 -4.06
N PHE A 43 -2.69 -11.06 -3.35
CA PHE A 43 -1.66 -10.66 -2.40
C PHE A 43 -1.54 -11.64 -1.23
N GLN A 44 -2.67 -12.07 -0.65
CA GLN A 44 -2.73 -13.03 0.45
C GLN A 44 -2.20 -14.42 0.08
N ARG A 45 -2.28 -14.80 -1.20
CA ARG A 45 -1.72 -16.05 -1.74
C ARG A 45 -0.29 -15.91 -2.24
N GLU A 46 0.35 -14.77 -1.96
CA GLU A 46 1.70 -14.43 -2.43
C GLU A 46 1.83 -14.40 -3.98
N ASP A 47 0.72 -14.28 -4.71
CA ASP A 47 0.70 -14.13 -6.17
C ASP A 47 0.94 -12.68 -6.59
N TYR A 48 2.15 -12.21 -6.28
CA TYR A 48 2.57 -10.83 -6.53
C TYR A 48 2.66 -10.49 -8.02
N GLN A 49 2.75 -11.50 -8.92
CA GLN A 49 2.72 -11.25 -10.36
C GLN A 49 1.34 -10.85 -10.83
N THR A 50 0.30 -11.49 -10.30
CA THR A 50 -1.08 -11.07 -10.55
C THR A 50 -1.33 -9.67 -10.01
N ASN A 51 -0.89 -9.32 -8.79
CA ASN A 51 -1.00 -7.95 -8.28
C ASN A 51 -0.35 -6.91 -9.21
N LYS A 52 0.85 -7.19 -9.71
CA LYS A 52 1.56 -6.29 -10.64
C LYS A 52 0.80 -6.10 -11.94
N ARG A 53 0.24 -7.18 -12.48
CA ARG A 53 -0.54 -7.11 -13.72
C ARG A 53 -1.84 -6.34 -13.51
N LEU A 54 -2.57 -6.59 -12.42
CA LEU A 54 -3.76 -5.83 -12.07
C LEU A 54 -3.44 -4.33 -11.92
N ALA A 55 -2.34 -3.96 -11.26
CA ALA A 55 -1.90 -2.58 -11.15
C ALA A 55 -1.55 -1.96 -12.53
N ALA A 56 -0.86 -2.72 -13.38
CA ALA A 56 -0.43 -2.25 -14.71
C ALA A 56 -1.59 -2.08 -15.70
N THR A 57 -2.68 -2.83 -15.55
CA THR A 57 -3.86 -2.74 -16.42
C THR A 57 -4.95 -1.84 -15.86
N ASN A 58 -4.85 -1.42 -14.59
CA ASN A 58 -5.82 -0.56 -13.91
C ASN A 58 -5.11 0.66 -13.30
N LEU A 59 -4.51 1.50 -14.16
CA LEU A 59 -3.58 2.55 -13.77
C LEU A 59 -4.14 3.62 -12.81
N GLY A 60 -5.45 3.84 -12.83
CA GLY A 60 -6.15 4.78 -11.94
C GLY A 60 -6.61 4.15 -10.61
N ASP A 61 -6.43 2.84 -10.43
CA ASP A 61 -6.90 2.13 -9.24
C ASP A 61 -5.80 2.11 -8.17
N PHE A 62 -5.96 2.99 -7.18
CA PHE A 62 -4.99 3.12 -6.08
C PHE A 62 -4.90 1.87 -5.21
N TYR A 63 -5.96 1.06 -5.12
CA TYR A 63 -5.95 -0.19 -4.36
C TYR A 63 -5.04 -1.21 -5.02
N CYS A 64 -5.23 -1.44 -6.32
CA CYS A 64 -4.37 -2.29 -7.13
C CYS A 64 -2.94 -1.78 -7.15
N LYS A 65 -2.73 -0.46 -7.30
CA LYS A 65 -1.40 0.15 -7.28
C LYS A 65 -0.67 -0.11 -5.97
N SER A 66 -1.32 0.08 -4.82
CA SER A 66 -0.72 -0.17 -3.51
C SER A 66 -0.24 -1.61 -3.36
N LEU A 67 -1.10 -2.59 -3.67
CA LEU A 67 -0.76 -4.02 -3.60
C LEU A 67 0.28 -4.45 -4.65
N GLY A 68 0.26 -3.85 -5.84
CA GLY A 68 1.22 -4.11 -6.91
C GLY A 68 2.66 -3.75 -6.53
N TYR A 69 2.84 -2.71 -5.72
CA TYR A 69 4.14 -2.38 -5.13
C TYR A 69 4.53 -3.35 -4.01
N LEU A 70 3.65 -3.60 -3.03
CA LEU A 70 3.99 -4.33 -1.80
C LEU A 70 4.62 -5.70 -2.04
N GLY A 71 4.16 -6.45 -3.04
CA GLY A 71 4.71 -7.77 -3.33
C GLY A 71 6.21 -7.77 -3.67
N SER A 72 6.77 -6.63 -4.06
CA SER A 72 8.22 -6.49 -4.31
C SER A 72 9.03 -6.13 -3.06
N ALA A 73 8.40 -5.64 -1.99
CA ALA A 73 9.08 -5.19 -0.78
C ALA A 73 9.76 -6.35 -0.02
N PHE A 74 9.15 -7.54 -0.04
CA PHE A 74 9.68 -8.74 0.62
C PHE A 74 11.01 -9.25 0.06
N LYS A 75 11.45 -8.74 -1.11
CA LYS A 75 12.73 -9.11 -1.71
C LYS A 75 13.94 -8.40 -1.10
N LEU A 76 13.72 -7.44 -0.19
CA LEU A 76 14.79 -6.67 0.50
C LEU A 76 15.85 -6.13 -0.47
N THR A 77 15.39 -5.51 -1.56
CA THR A 77 16.28 -4.86 -2.54
C THR A 77 16.65 -3.44 -2.09
N PRO A 78 17.65 -2.78 -2.71
CA PRO A 78 17.95 -1.36 -2.45
C PRO A 78 16.75 -0.43 -2.68
N ASN A 79 15.77 -0.85 -3.48
CA ASN A 79 14.57 -0.05 -3.76
C ASN A 79 13.43 -0.30 -2.75
N THR A 80 13.64 -1.09 -1.70
CA THR A 80 12.55 -1.47 -0.78
C THR A 80 11.91 -0.24 -0.12
N ASP A 81 12.71 0.74 0.29
CA ASP A 81 12.18 2.00 0.85
C ASP A 81 11.31 2.75 -0.17
N THR A 82 11.74 2.80 -1.43
CA THR A 82 10.94 3.40 -2.52
C THR A 82 9.64 2.63 -2.74
N ILE A 83 9.69 1.29 -2.75
CA ILE A 83 8.50 0.44 -2.92
C ILE A 83 7.51 0.67 -1.79
N LEU A 84 7.98 0.70 -0.54
CA LEU A 84 7.14 0.97 0.63
C LEU A 84 6.53 2.37 0.56
N ALA A 85 7.32 3.38 0.19
CA ALA A 85 6.84 4.75 0.04
C ALA A 85 5.75 4.90 -1.05
N GLU A 86 5.97 4.31 -2.22
CA GLU A 86 4.99 4.35 -3.32
C GLU A 86 3.71 3.59 -2.97
N SER A 87 3.83 2.44 -2.30
CA SER A 87 2.67 1.70 -1.83
C SER A 87 1.87 2.46 -0.77
N ALA A 88 2.55 3.07 0.19
CA ALA A 88 1.93 3.86 1.26
C ALA A 88 1.18 5.08 0.70
N ARG A 89 1.76 5.79 -0.28
CA ARG A 89 1.08 6.90 -0.96
C ARG A 89 -0.20 6.43 -1.66
N ALA A 90 -0.14 5.32 -2.40
CA ALA A 90 -1.30 4.76 -3.06
C ALA A 90 -2.39 4.31 -2.05
N ALA A 91 -2.01 3.70 -0.92
CA ALA A 91 -2.96 3.37 0.14
C ALA A 91 -3.64 4.61 0.73
N ALA A 92 -2.87 5.67 0.98
CA ALA A 92 -3.40 6.94 1.47
C ALA A 92 -4.33 7.62 0.46
N ASP A 93 -4.01 7.59 -0.83
CA ASP A 93 -4.86 8.12 -1.89
C ASP A 93 -6.20 7.37 -1.96
N PHE A 94 -6.17 6.03 -1.91
CA PHE A 94 -7.40 5.23 -1.84
C PHE A 94 -8.23 5.55 -0.59
N ALA A 95 -7.59 5.64 0.58
CA ALA A 95 -8.26 5.98 1.83
C ALA A 95 -8.91 7.37 1.76
N ARG A 96 -8.23 8.36 1.17
CA ARG A 96 -8.76 9.71 0.96
C ARG A 96 -10.01 9.68 0.08
N GLU A 97 -9.96 9.01 -1.07
CA GLU A 97 -11.10 8.89 -1.98
C GLU A 97 -12.30 8.23 -1.31
N ARG A 98 -12.05 7.13 -0.58
CA ARG A 98 -13.07 6.42 0.18
C ARG A 98 -13.72 7.33 1.23
N ILE A 99 -12.92 8.02 2.05
CA ILE A 99 -13.43 8.90 3.11
C ILE A 99 -14.24 10.05 2.52
N LEU A 100 -13.78 10.65 1.43
CA LEU A 100 -14.52 11.73 0.74
C LEU A 100 -15.87 11.23 0.19
N ALA A 101 -15.90 10.04 -0.40
CA ALA A 101 -17.13 9.44 -0.90
C ALA A 101 -18.12 9.10 0.23
N GLU A 102 -17.63 8.51 1.32
CA GLU A 102 -18.44 8.18 2.51
C GLU A 102 -19.02 9.46 3.15
N LEU A 103 -18.19 10.48 3.35
CA LEU A 103 -18.62 11.77 3.91
C LEU A 103 -19.61 12.48 2.99
N GLY A 104 -19.34 12.53 1.69
CA GLY A 104 -20.23 13.14 0.70
C GLY A 104 -21.60 12.47 0.67
N GLY A 105 -21.63 11.12 0.71
CA GLY A 105 -22.86 10.35 0.79
C GLY A 105 -23.65 10.61 2.07
N ALA A 106 -22.97 10.67 3.22
CA ALA A 106 -23.60 10.98 4.51
C ALA A 106 -24.20 12.40 4.53
N ILE A 107 -23.48 13.39 3.98
CA ILE A 107 -23.98 14.77 3.86
C ILE A 107 -25.20 14.81 2.94
N ALA A 108 -25.15 14.18 1.77
CA ALA A 108 -26.29 14.14 0.84
C ALA A 108 -27.52 13.51 1.53
N GLN A 109 -27.37 12.37 2.19
CA GLN A 109 -28.45 11.74 2.94
C GLN A 109 -29.03 12.65 4.04
N ALA A 110 -28.21 13.45 4.71
CA ALA A 110 -28.64 14.36 5.75
C ALA A 110 -29.37 15.60 5.21
N LEU A 111 -29.08 16.03 3.97
CA LEU A 111 -29.66 17.22 3.35
C LEU A 111 -30.89 16.94 2.46
N GLY A 112 -31.11 15.69 2.03
CA GLY A 112 -32.23 15.27 1.17
C GLY A 112 -31.89 15.33 -0.31
#